data_AF-G4YGB1-F1
#
_entry.id   AF-G4YGB1-F1
#
_cell.length_a   1.000
_cell.length_b   1.000
_cell.length_c   1.000
_cell.angle_alpha   90.00
_cell.angle_beta   90.00
_cell.angle_gamma   90.00
#
_symmetry.space_group_name_H-M   'P 1'
#
loop_
_entity.id
_entity.type
_entity.pdbx_description
1 polymer ?
#
loop_
_entity_poly.entity_id
_entity_poly.type
_entity_poly.pdbx_seq_one_letter_code
_entity_poly.pdbx_strand_id
1 'polypeptide(L)'
;PRKLTRAQIAIVNKYLPSFPYTTTSTINHKMTAAAFWNEAFFEVGPPSSKSTNSGKRSQNSSGSTRITQLYDTFYSYLDHNSPALKPIFRSSMVVRSKVLVHISAGLRTILTGDNMVERVESLTRTHLRFGVKMEHYDPLGVALIFAMKECSGALWSPQVEEAWRRLYAHCCVILLDSHRRAMEQQATSKGREAGK
;
A
#
# COMPACT_ATOMS: atom_id res chain seq x y z
N PRO A 1 -14.69 15.85 -0.40
CA PRO A 1 -13.33 15.51 0.08
C PRO A 1 -12.79 16.69 0.90
N ARG A 2 -12.02 16.44 1.97
CA ARG A 2 -11.49 17.53 2.82
C ARG A 2 -10.19 18.07 2.21
N LYS A 3 -9.97 19.38 2.27
CA LYS A 3 -8.70 20.00 1.84
C LYS A 3 -7.58 19.69 2.82
N LEU A 4 -6.39 19.41 2.31
CA LEU A 4 -5.20 19.21 3.13
C LEU A 4 -4.71 20.54 3.71
N THR A 5 -4.05 20.50 4.87
CA THR A 5 -3.41 21.68 5.47
C THR A 5 -2.19 22.11 4.66
N ARG A 6 -1.70 23.34 4.86
CA ARG A 6 -0.47 23.83 4.20
C ARG A 6 0.73 22.93 4.46
N ALA A 7 0.89 22.45 5.71
CA ALA A 7 1.96 21.53 6.08
C ALA A 7 1.86 20.18 5.35
N GLN A 8 0.65 19.63 5.24
CA GLN A 8 0.40 18.39 4.49
C GLN A 8 0.67 18.56 2.99
N ILE A 9 0.29 19.68 2.40
CA ILE A 9 0.58 19.98 0.98
C ILE A 9 2.10 20.08 0.75
N ALA A 10 2.84 20.70 1.67
CA ALA A 10 4.30 20.75 1.58
C ALA A 10 4.93 19.35 1.62
N ILE A 11 4.39 18.44 2.45
CA ILE A 11 4.79 17.03 2.49
C ILE A 11 4.53 16.34 1.14
N VAL A 12 3.32 16.50 0.58
CA VAL A 12 2.95 15.91 -0.73
C VAL A 12 3.91 16.39 -1.82
N ASN A 13 4.12 17.70 -1.94
CA ASN A 13 4.98 18.27 -2.96
C ASN A 13 6.44 17.80 -2.85
N LYS A 14 6.91 17.53 -1.62
CA LYS A 14 8.29 17.11 -1.38
C LYS A 14 8.51 15.61 -1.58
N TYR A 15 7.58 14.78 -1.10
CA TYR A 15 7.80 13.33 -0.97
C TYR A 15 6.86 12.47 -1.82
N LEU A 16 5.87 13.06 -2.50
CA LEU A 16 4.90 12.35 -3.33
C LEU A 16 4.65 13.06 -4.68
N PRO A 17 5.69 13.40 -5.46
CA PRO A 17 5.53 14.10 -6.75
C PRO A 17 4.65 13.33 -7.75
N SER A 18 4.59 12.00 -7.68
CA SER A 18 3.76 11.17 -8.53
C SER A 18 2.28 11.12 -8.09
N PHE A 19 1.95 11.72 -6.93
CA PHE A 19 0.61 11.75 -6.35
C PHE A 19 0.24 13.16 -5.85
N PRO A 20 0.10 14.17 -6.73
CA PRO A 20 -0.05 15.58 -6.38
C PRO A 20 -1.47 15.95 -5.89
N TYR A 21 -2.04 15.17 -4.97
CA TYR A 21 -3.38 15.39 -4.45
C TYR A 21 -3.37 16.36 -3.26
N THR A 22 -4.19 17.39 -3.32
CA THR A 22 -4.35 18.41 -2.26
C THR A 22 -5.59 18.21 -1.40
N THR A 23 -6.28 17.08 -1.57
CA THR A 23 -7.50 16.71 -0.86
C THR A 23 -7.46 15.26 -0.42
N THR A 24 -8.20 14.93 0.63
CA THR A 24 -8.34 13.55 1.12
C THR A 24 -9.09 12.67 0.13
N SER A 25 -8.87 11.35 0.22
CA SER A 25 -9.78 10.39 -0.40
C SER A 25 -11.21 10.52 0.17
N THR A 26 -12.18 9.96 -0.54
CA THR A 26 -13.61 9.95 -0.18
C THR A 26 -14.03 8.52 0.12
N ILE A 27 -15.23 8.35 0.67
CA ILE A 27 -15.82 7.02 0.86
C ILE A 27 -15.97 6.29 -0.48
N ASN A 28 -16.33 6.98 -1.57
CA ASN A 28 -16.45 6.38 -2.90
C ASN A 28 -15.11 5.86 -3.42
N HIS A 29 -14.00 6.58 -3.21
CA HIS A 29 -12.67 6.08 -3.55
C HIS A 29 -12.35 4.81 -2.77
N LYS A 30 -12.65 4.78 -1.47
CA LYS A 30 -12.43 3.60 -0.62
C LYS A 30 -13.28 2.41 -1.08
N MET A 31 -14.56 2.61 -1.36
CA MET A 31 -15.47 1.55 -1.84
C MET A 31 -15.05 1.00 -3.20
N THR A 32 -14.67 1.88 -4.13
CA THR A 32 -14.18 1.49 -5.46
C THR A 32 -12.90 0.67 -5.36
N ALA A 33 -11.94 1.14 -4.57
CA ALA A 33 -10.68 0.41 -4.35
C ALA A 33 -10.90 -0.94 -3.65
N ALA A 34 -11.83 -1.00 -2.68
CA ALA A 34 -12.15 -2.23 -1.96
C ALA A 34 -12.83 -3.27 -2.85
N ALA A 35 -13.82 -2.85 -3.64
CA ALA A 35 -14.51 -3.71 -4.60
C ALA A 35 -13.52 -4.31 -5.60
N PHE A 36 -12.69 -3.46 -6.21
CA PHE A 36 -11.63 -3.91 -7.11
C PHE A 36 -10.67 -4.88 -6.41
N TRP A 37 -10.20 -4.58 -5.20
CA TRP A 37 -9.24 -5.46 -4.51
C TRP A 37 -9.82 -6.86 -4.29
N ASN A 38 -11.08 -6.90 -3.85
CA ASN A 38 -11.77 -8.16 -3.57
C ASN A 38 -12.01 -8.97 -4.85
N GLU A 39 -12.37 -8.32 -5.95
CA GLU A 39 -12.60 -9.01 -7.22
C GLU A 39 -11.29 -9.46 -7.90
N ALA A 40 -10.28 -8.60 -7.90
CA ALA A 40 -9.03 -8.86 -8.59
C ALA A 40 -8.15 -9.85 -7.80
N PHE A 41 -7.99 -9.67 -6.49
CA PHE A 41 -6.91 -10.31 -5.72
C PHE A 41 -7.36 -11.14 -4.52
N PHE A 42 -8.65 -11.16 -4.18
CA PHE A 42 -9.18 -12.03 -3.15
C PHE A 42 -9.75 -13.29 -3.81
N GLU A 43 -9.15 -14.44 -3.55
CA GLU A 43 -9.76 -15.70 -3.96
C GLU A 43 -11.03 -15.91 -3.14
N VAL A 44 -12.19 -15.73 -3.78
CA VAL A 44 -13.42 -16.34 -3.32
C VAL A 44 -13.21 -17.84 -3.52
N GLY A 45 -12.79 -18.54 -2.45
CA GLY A 45 -12.99 -19.98 -2.41
C GLY A 45 -14.44 -20.27 -2.82
N PRO A 46 -14.70 -21.32 -3.62
CA PRO A 46 -15.95 -21.45 -4.35
C PRO A 46 -17.15 -21.21 -3.43
N PRO A 47 -18.20 -20.50 -3.88
CA PRO A 47 -19.42 -20.39 -3.09
C PRO A 47 -19.85 -21.82 -2.77
N SER A 48 -20.09 -22.11 -1.49
CA SER A 48 -20.71 -23.36 -1.06
C SER A 48 -22.11 -23.46 -1.67
N SER A 49 -22.18 -23.85 -2.94
CA SER A 49 -23.39 -24.34 -3.57
C SER A 49 -23.43 -25.83 -3.29
N LYS A 50 -24.43 -26.25 -2.53
CA LYS A 50 -24.81 -27.66 -2.43
C LYS A 50 -25.06 -28.17 -3.85
N SER A 51 -24.16 -28.98 -4.40
CA SER A 51 -24.46 -29.77 -5.59
C SER A 51 -23.60 -31.01 -5.65
N THR A 52 -24.27 -32.13 -5.52
CA THR A 52 -23.82 -33.50 -5.76
C THR A 52 -23.33 -33.66 -7.20
N ASN A 53 -22.06 -33.98 -7.42
CA ASN A 53 -21.71 -35.15 -8.23
C ASN A 53 -20.23 -35.53 -8.14
N SER A 54 -20.01 -36.84 -8.14
CA SER A 54 -18.73 -37.51 -8.27
C SER A 54 -18.28 -37.47 -9.74
N GLY A 55 -17.04 -37.07 -10.00
CA GLY A 55 -16.52 -37.03 -11.37
C GLY A 55 -15.09 -36.51 -11.45
N LYS A 56 -14.13 -37.45 -11.54
CA LYS A 56 -12.73 -37.32 -12.01
C LYS A 56 -12.15 -35.89 -12.03
N ARG A 57 -11.45 -35.53 -10.96
CA ARG A 57 -10.51 -34.40 -10.95
C ARG A 57 -9.19 -34.87 -11.56
N SER A 58 -9.05 -34.66 -12.87
CA SER A 58 -7.75 -34.57 -13.54
C SER A 58 -7.75 -33.26 -14.29
N GLN A 59 -6.98 -32.28 -13.81
CA GLN A 59 -5.97 -31.58 -14.59
C GLN A 59 -5.31 -30.46 -13.78
N ASN A 60 -4.01 -30.32 -14.03
CA ASN A 60 -3.04 -29.44 -13.41
C ASN A 60 -3.46 -27.96 -13.31
N SER A 61 -3.08 -27.29 -12.22
CA SER A 61 -2.58 -25.91 -12.30
C SER A 61 -1.58 -25.62 -11.18
N SER A 62 -0.31 -25.90 -11.46
CA SER A 62 0.81 -25.14 -10.87
C SER A 62 0.80 -23.73 -11.52
N GLY A 63 -0.28 -22.99 -11.28
CA GLY A 63 -0.50 -21.64 -11.80
C GLY A 63 -0.37 -20.65 -10.66
N SER A 64 0.64 -19.79 -10.71
CA SER A 64 0.79 -18.66 -9.79
C SER A 64 -0.54 -17.90 -9.67
N THR A 65 -1.05 -17.74 -8.44
CA THR A 65 -2.26 -16.94 -8.19
C THR A 65 -2.05 -15.50 -8.65
N ARG A 66 -3.13 -14.77 -8.99
CA ARG A 66 -3.01 -13.37 -9.46
C ARG A 66 -2.35 -12.47 -8.43
N ILE A 67 -2.54 -12.77 -7.14
CA ILE A 67 -1.86 -12.07 -6.05
C ILE A 67 -0.35 -12.33 -6.06
N THR A 68 0.12 -13.53 -6.40
CA THR A 68 1.55 -13.81 -6.58
C THR A 68 2.11 -13.06 -7.79
N GLN A 69 1.37 -13.01 -8.91
CA GLN A 69 1.77 -12.23 -10.08
C GLN A 69 1.89 -10.72 -9.79
N LEU A 70 0.96 -10.17 -8.99
CA LEU A 70 1.01 -8.79 -8.50
C LEU A 70 2.35 -8.52 -7.80
N TYR A 71 2.74 -9.43 -6.91
CA TYR A 71 3.95 -9.28 -6.11
C TYR A 71 5.23 -9.41 -6.93
N ASP A 72 5.29 -10.37 -7.86
CA ASP A 72 6.43 -10.53 -8.76
C ASP A 72 6.60 -9.30 -9.66
N THR A 73 5.49 -8.80 -10.21
CA THR A 73 5.48 -7.58 -11.04
C THR A 73 5.91 -6.36 -10.24
N PHE A 74 5.44 -6.24 -8.99
CA PHE A 74 5.82 -5.16 -8.08
C PHE A 74 7.32 -5.16 -7.79
N TYR A 75 7.90 -6.31 -7.43
CA TYR A 75 9.34 -6.39 -7.15
C TYR A 75 10.19 -6.20 -8.40
N SER A 76 9.76 -6.77 -9.54
CA SER A 76 10.42 -6.53 -10.82
C SER A 76 10.46 -5.04 -11.15
N TYR A 77 9.34 -4.33 -10.98
CA TYR A 77 9.28 -2.89 -11.22
C TYR A 77 10.23 -2.12 -10.30
N LEU A 78 10.22 -2.41 -8.99
CA LEU A 78 11.11 -1.78 -8.02
C LEU A 78 12.58 -2.04 -8.32
N ASP A 79 12.93 -3.26 -8.70
CA ASP A 79 14.32 -3.66 -8.95
C ASP A 79 14.93 -2.93 -10.16
N HIS A 80 14.09 -2.58 -11.15
CA HIS A 80 14.47 -1.82 -12.34
C HIS A 80 14.41 -0.30 -12.15
N ASN A 81 13.33 0.22 -11.56
CA ASN A 81 13.05 1.67 -11.53
C ASN A 81 13.46 2.34 -10.22
N SER A 82 13.70 1.59 -9.16
CA SER A 82 13.93 2.14 -7.83
C SER A 82 14.96 1.33 -7.03
N PRO A 83 16.20 1.16 -7.55
CA PRO A 83 17.21 0.32 -6.92
C PRO A 83 17.58 0.76 -5.48
N ALA A 84 17.36 2.04 -5.14
CA ALA A 84 17.52 2.57 -3.79
C ALA A 84 16.62 1.89 -2.73
N LEU A 85 15.52 1.25 -3.16
CA LEU A 85 14.63 0.50 -2.27
C LEU A 85 15.11 -0.93 -2.00
N LYS A 86 16.05 -1.49 -2.78
CA LYS A 86 16.56 -2.87 -2.59
C LYS A 86 17.03 -3.16 -1.16
N PRO A 87 17.78 -2.26 -0.46
CA PRO A 87 18.23 -2.51 0.91
C PRO A 87 17.09 -2.64 1.93
N ILE A 88 15.97 -1.95 1.71
CA ILE A 88 14.78 -1.99 2.58
C ILE A 88 14.14 -3.37 2.52
N PHE A 89 13.94 -3.88 1.31
CA PHE A 89 13.29 -5.17 1.09
C PHE A 89 14.21 -6.35 1.39
N ARG A 90 15.52 -6.11 1.50
CA ARG A 90 16.61 -7.09 1.56
C ARG A 90 16.55 -8.08 0.37
N SER A 91 17.68 -8.65 0.00
CA SER A 91 17.72 -9.65 -1.08
C SER A 91 17.09 -11.00 -0.69
N SER A 92 16.66 -11.15 0.57
CA SER A 92 16.05 -12.39 1.06
C SER A 92 14.60 -12.50 0.61
N MET A 93 14.29 -13.58 -0.12
CA MET A 93 12.91 -13.95 -0.47
C MET A 93 11.99 -14.01 0.75
N VAL A 94 12.49 -14.47 1.91
CA VAL A 94 11.71 -14.53 3.17
C VAL A 94 11.29 -13.14 3.64
N VAL A 95 12.16 -12.14 3.51
CA VAL A 95 11.83 -10.75 3.89
C VAL A 95 10.84 -10.16 2.91
N ARG A 96 11.06 -10.36 1.61
CA ARG A 96 10.12 -9.94 0.55
C ARG A 96 8.73 -10.52 0.80
N SER A 97 8.60 -11.84 1.05
CA SER A 97 7.31 -12.46 1.40
C SER A 97 6.63 -11.83 2.63
N LYS A 98 7.39 -11.53 3.69
CA LYS A 98 6.83 -10.87 4.90
C LYS A 98 6.34 -9.45 4.61
N VAL A 99 7.06 -8.70 3.79
CA VAL A 99 6.68 -7.33 3.42
C VAL A 99 5.41 -7.35 2.57
N LEU A 100 5.27 -8.29 1.64
CA LEU A 100 4.05 -8.46 0.84
C LEU A 100 2.82 -8.76 1.71
N VAL A 101 2.98 -9.68 2.67
CA VAL A 101 1.92 -9.96 3.66
C VAL A 101 1.55 -8.70 4.43
N HIS A 102 2.53 -7.90 4.83
CA HIS A 102 2.29 -6.65 5.57
C HIS A 102 1.59 -5.60 4.71
N ILE A 103 1.99 -5.43 3.45
CA ILE A 103 1.35 -4.51 2.49
C ILE A 103 -0.12 -4.94 2.29
N SER A 104 -0.37 -6.20 1.99
CA SER A 104 -1.73 -6.69 1.75
C SER A 104 -2.62 -6.64 3.00
N ALA A 105 -2.07 -6.93 4.17
CA ALA A 105 -2.79 -6.77 5.44
C ALA A 105 -3.09 -5.28 5.72
N GLY A 106 -2.14 -4.39 5.47
CA GLY A 106 -2.30 -2.94 5.63
C GLY A 106 -3.35 -2.38 4.69
N LEU A 107 -3.29 -2.75 3.40
CA LEU A 107 -4.29 -2.36 2.39
C LEU A 107 -5.69 -2.84 2.80
N ARG A 108 -5.86 -4.10 3.18
CA ARG A 108 -7.15 -4.63 3.66
C ARG A 108 -7.65 -3.86 4.88
N THR A 109 -6.78 -3.61 5.84
CA THR A 109 -7.07 -2.90 7.09
C THR A 109 -7.57 -1.48 6.82
N ILE A 110 -6.96 -0.78 5.86
CA ILE A 110 -7.36 0.55 5.39
C ILE A 110 -8.71 0.49 4.66
N LEU A 111 -8.91 -0.52 3.81
CA LEU A 111 -10.12 -0.70 3.01
C LEU A 111 -11.34 -1.12 3.83
N THR A 112 -11.18 -1.80 4.96
CA THR A 112 -12.30 -2.29 5.78
C THR A 112 -12.55 -1.52 7.07
N GLY A 113 -11.58 -0.75 7.58
CA GLY A 113 -11.71 -0.09 8.89
C GLY A 113 -12.42 1.27 8.85
N ASP A 114 -13.28 1.56 9.82
CA ASP A 114 -13.98 2.85 9.94
C ASP A 114 -13.02 4.01 10.26
N ASN A 115 -12.02 3.76 11.12
CA ASN A 115 -11.00 4.74 11.49
C ASN A 115 -9.69 4.53 10.72
N MET A 116 -9.63 5.01 9.48
CA MET A 116 -8.44 4.91 8.64
C MET A 116 -7.21 5.59 9.27
N VAL A 117 -7.39 6.74 9.93
CA VAL A 117 -6.29 7.54 10.47
C VAL A 117 -5.55 6.76 11.55
N GLU A 118 -6.25 6.31 12.59
CA GLU A 118 -5.66 5.58 13.71
C GLU A 118 -4.93 4.30 13.27
N ARG A 119 -5.54 3.56 12.32
CA ARG A 119 -4.90 2.35 11.78
C ARG A 119 -3.62 2.68 11.02
N VAL A 120 -3.64 3.71 10.17
CA VAL A 120 -2.45 4.13 9.41
C VAL A 120 -1.37 4.67 10.36
N GLU A 121 -1.72 5.44 11.39
CA GLU A 121 -0.76 5.93 12.39
C GLU A 121 -0.07 4.78 13.14
N SER A 122 -0.80 3.70 13.43
CA SER A 122 -0.21 2.51 14.06
C SER A 122 0.85 1.84 13.17
N LEU A 123 0.68 1.91 11.84
CA LEU A 123 1.65 1.40 10.87
C LEU A 123 2.93 2.25 10.83
N THR A 124 2.86 3.55 11.13
CA THR A 124 4.05 4.44 11.11
C THR A 124 5.18 3.91 11.99
N ARG A 125 4.87 3.42 13.20
CA ARG A 125 5.88 2.84 14.10
C ARG A 125 6.61 1.65 13.48
N THR A 126 5.87 0.81 12.77
CA THR A 126 6.41 -0.34 12.06
C THR A 126 7.32 0.09 10.92
N HIS A 127 6.92 1.09 10.12
CA HIS A 127 7.73 1.64 9.02
C HIS A 127 9.05 2.24 9.53
N LEU A 128 8.98 3.02 10.62
CA LEU A 128 10.16 3.56 11.30
C LEU A 128 11.13 2.46 11.75
N ARG A 129 10.62 1.41 12.40
CA ARG A 129 11.43 0.28 12.89
C ARG A 129 12.15 -0.46 11.76
N PHE A 130 11.55 -0.53 10.58
CA PHE A 130 12.16 -1.15 9.40
C PHE A 130 13.07 -0.20 8.59
N GLY A 131 13.26 1.04 9.04
CA GLY A 131 14.13 2.03 8.38
C GLY A 131 13.53 2.59 7.10
N VAL A 132 12.20 2.54 6.93
CA VAL A 132 11.52 3.19 5.82
C VAL A 132 11.69 4.70 5.95
N LYS A 133 12.16 5.34 4.88
CA LYS A 133 12.37 6.78 4.80
C LYS A 133 11.20 7.45 4.07
N MET A 134 11.08 8.76 4.22
CA MET A 134 9.99 9.52 3.60
C MET A 134 10.07 9.49 2.06
N GLU A 135 11.28 9.39 1.51
CA GLU A 135 11.54 9.33 0.06
C GLU A 135 11.13 7.99 -0.55
N HIS A 136 10.85 6.97 0.26
CA HIS A 136 10.50 5.63 -0.23
C HIS A 136 9.03 5.51 -0.64
N TYR A 137 8.16 6.42 -0.21
CA TYR A 137 6.72 6.30 -0.44
C TYR A 137 6.34 6.55 -1.91
N ASP A 138 6.88 7.58 -2.57
CA ASP A 138 6.54 7.83 -3.99
C ASP A 138 6.86 6.64 -4.92
N PRO A 139 8.11 6.13 -4.99
CA PRO A 139 8.43 4.99 -5.85
C PRO A 139 7.68 3.71 -5.46
N LEU A 140 7.41 3.49 -4.17
CA LEU A 140 6.60 2.37 -3.70
C LEU A 140 5.18 2.43 -4.25
N GLY A 141 4.56 3.61 -4.19
CA GLY A 141 3.21 3.84 -4.72
C GLY A 141 3.15 3.61 -6.22
N VAL A 142 4.10 4.18 -6.96
CA VAL A 142 4.17 4.00 -8.42
C VAL A 142 4.26 2.52 -8.79
N ALA A 143 5.13 1.77 -8.12
CA ALA A 143 5.29 0.33 -8.34
C ALA A 143 4.01 -0.46 -8.02
N LEU A 144 3.32 -0.13 -6.92
CA LEU A 144 2.09 -0.81 -6.53
C LEU A 144 0.95 -0.56 -7.53
N ILE A 145 0.75 0.69 -7.94
CA ILE A 145 -0.26 1.06 -8.93
C ILE A 145 0.04 0.38 -10.29
N PHE A 146 1.30 0.39 -10.72
CA PHE A 146 1.74 -0.30 -11.92
C PHE A 146 1.42 -1.79 -11.86
N ALA A 147 1.84 -2.47 -10.79
CA ALA A 147 1.62 -3.91 -10.66
C ALA A 147 0.13 -4.27 -10.64
N MET A 148 -0.72 -3.48 -9.97
CA MET A 148 -2.17 -3.72 -9.95
C MET A 148 -2.78 -3.57 -11.35
N LYS A 149 -2.36 -2.56 -12.12
CA LYS A 149 -2.79 -2.36 -13.50
C LYS A 149 -2.42 -3.54 -14.38
N GLU A 150 -1.16 -3.96 -14.36
CA GLU A 150 -0.66 -5.05 -15.20
C GLU A 150 -1.34 -6.39 -14.88
N CYS A 151 -1.64 -6.66 -13.60
CA CYS A 151 -2.15 -7.97 -13.19
C CYS A 151 -3.68 -8.10 -13.24
N SER A 152 -4.42 -7.00 -13.36
CA SER A 152 -5.90 -7.02 -13.24
C SER A 152 -6.64 -6.94 -14.58
N GLY A 153 -5.95 -6.69 -15.70
CA GLY A 153 -6.53 -6.75 -17.04
C GLY A 153 -7.76 -5.86 -17.19
N ALA A 154 -8.88 -6.43 -17.65
CA ALA A 154 -10.13 -5.70 -17.88
C ALA A 154 -10.77 -5.11 -16.60
N LEU A 155 -10.35 -5.55 -15.40
CA LEU A 155 -10.82 -4.98 -14.14
C LEU A 155 -10.19 -3.60 -13.85
N TRP A 156 -9.10 -3.24 -14.52
CA TRP A 156 -8.46 -1.94 -14.35
C TRP A 156 -9.16 -0.86 -15.18
N SER A 157 -9.97 -0.04 -14.52
CA SER A 157 -10.62 1.12 -15.14
C SER A 157 -9.97 2.44 -14.69
N PRO A 158 -10.18 3.55 -15.43
CA PRO A 158 -9.74 4.88 -14.99
C PRO A 158 -10.29 5.26 -13.60
N GLN A 159 -11.49 4.81 -13.27
CA GLN A 159 -12.12 5.03 -11.97
C GLN A 159 -11.40 4.25 -10.85
N VAL A 160 -11.00 3.01 -11.12
CA VAL A 160 -10.19 2.20 -10.20
C VAL A 160 -8.83 2.84 -9.99
N GLU A 161 -8.16 3.26 -11.06
CA GLU A 161 -6.86 3.93 -10.99
C GLU A 161 -6.91 5.18 -10.11
N GLU A 162 -7.88 6.07 -10.36
CA GLU A 162 -8.04 7.29 -9.57
C GLU A 162 -8.38 6.99 -8.10
N ALA A 163 -9.24 5.99 -7.85
CA ALA A 163 -9.59 5.57 -6.50
C ALA A 163 -8.36 5.11 -5.71
N TRP A 164 -7.52 4.26 -6.32
CA TRP A 164 -6.29 3.76 -5.71
C TRP A 164 -5.24 4.84 -5.51
N ARG A 165 -4.98 5.67 -6.53
CA ARG A 165 -4.01 6.75 -6.43
C ARG A 165 -4.39 7.74 -5.33
N ARG A 166 -5.68 8.10 -5.21
CA ARG A 166 -6.16 8.96 -4.12
C ARG A 166 -6.07 8.31 -2.75
N LEU A 167 -6.43 7.05 -2.65
CA LEU A 167 -6.38 6.33 -1.37
C LEU A 167 -4.94 6.19 -0.89
N TYR A 168 -4.04 5.81 -1.80
CA TYR A 168 -2.60 5.70 -1.53
C TYR A 168 -2.02 7.02 -1.05
N ALA A 169 -2.27 8.12 -1.79
CA ALA A 169 -1.79 9.45 -1.44
C ALA A 169 -2.30 9.89 -0.06
N HIS A 170 -3.58 9.69 0.24
CA HIS A 170 -4.15 10.04 1.53
C HIS A 170 -3.52 9.25 2.69
N CYS A 171 -3.24 7.95 2.49
CA CYS A 171 -2.52 7.15 3.48
C CYS A 171 -1.09 7.66 3.70
N CYS A 172 -0.38 7.99 2.61
CA CYS A 172 0.97 8.51 2.70
C CYS A 172 1.03 9.86 3.42
N VAL A 173 0.06 10.75 3.21
CA VAL A 173 -0.03 12.02 3.95
C VAL A 173 -0.11 11.78 5.46
N ILE A 174 -0.90 10.79 5.89
CA ILE A 174 -1.02 10.44 7.31
C ILE A 174 0.31 9.87 7.82
N LEU A 175 0.90 8.89 7.12
CA LEU A 175 2.18 8.27 7.50
C LEU A 175 3.30 9.30 7.60
N LEU A 176 3.47 10.14 6.58
CA LEU A 176 4.52 11.14 6.49
C LEU A 176 4.36 12.24 7.55
N ASP A 177 3.12 12.68 7.83
CA ASP A 177 2.88 13.63 8.92
C ASP A 177 3.18 13.01 10.29
N SER A 178 2.79 11.75 10.52
CA SER A 178 3.17 11.03 11.73
C SER A 178 4.69 10.84 11.84
N HIS A 179 5.37 10.58 10.72
CA HIS A 179 6.83 10.45 10.66
C HIS A 179 7.51 11.76 11.07
N ARG A 180 7.05 12.88 10.50
CA ARG A 180 7.52 14.23 10.84
C ARG A 180 7.33 14.53 12.32
N ARG A 181 6.13 14.29 12.88
CA ARG A 181 5.83 14.49 14.31
C ARG A 181 6.72 13.64 15.22
N ALA A 182 6.96 12.38 14.85
CA ALA A 182 7.82 11.48 15.62
C ALA A 182 9.29 11.95 15.64
N MET A 183 9.79 12.45 14.52
CA MET A 183 11.15 13.01 14.41
C MET A 183 11.30 14.29 15.25
N GLU A 184 10.30 15.18 15.22
CA GLU A 184 10.28 16.40 16.04
C GLU A 184 10.31 16.08 17.54
N GLN A 185 9.51 15.12 18.00
CA GLN A 185 9.49 14.69 19.40
C GLN A 185 10.85 14.14 19.85
N GLN A 186 11.51 13.32 19.03
CA GLN A 186 12.84 12.80 19.34
C GLN A 186 13.93 13.89 19.40
N ALA A 187 13.83 14.92 18.55
CA ALA A 187 14.76 16.05 18.60
C ALA A 187 14.58 16.86 19.89
N THR A 188 13.33 17.09 20.31
CA THR A 188 13.04 17.83 21.55
C THR A 188 13.48 17.09 22.82
N SER A 189 13.38 15.75 22.86
CA SER A 189 13.82 14.97 24.03
C SER A 189 15.35 14.97 24.17
N LYS A 190 16.09 14.79 23.08
CA LYS A 190 17.56 14.82 23.08
C LYS A 190 18.13 16.18 23.48
N GLY A 191 17.51 17.27 23.02
CA GLY A 191 17.93 18.63 23.41
C GLY A 191 17.74 18.92 24.90
N ARG A 192 16.75 18.28 25.55
CA ARG A 192 16.48 18.42 26.99
C ARG A 192 17.44 17.59 27.86
N GLU A 193 17.98 16.50 27.33
CA GLU A 193 18.99 15.66 28.00
C GLU A 193 20.41 16.22 27.85
N ALA A 194 20.73 16.86 26.73
CA ALA A 194 22.05 17.47 26.49
C ALA A 194 22.26 18.83 27.20
N GLY A 195 21.18 19.43 27.72
CA GLY A 195 21.21 20.68 28.49
C GLY A 195 21.17 20.50 30.01
N LYS A 196 21.30 19.27 30.50
CA LYS A 196 21.51 18.92 31.91
C LYS A 196 22.94 18.48 32.14
#